data_AF-A0A3M2CNF9-F1
#
_entry.id   AF-A0A3M2CNF9-F1
#
_cell.length_a   1.000
_cell.length_b   1.000
_cell.length_c   1.000
_cell.angle_alpha   90.00
_cell.angle_beta   90.00
_cell.angle_gamma   90.00
#
_symmetry.space_group_name_H-M   'P 1'
#
loop_
_entity.id
_entity.type
_entity.pdbx_description
1 polymer ?
#
loop_
_entity_poly.entity_id
_entity_poly.type
_entity_poly.pdbx_seq_one_letter_code
_entity_poly.pdbx_strand_id
1 'polypeptide(L)'
;MHAKRKTPLSCGNRPGKNLIDAPKRKPGAQYTVDSYRRGIDRACDKAFPPPAPLARRDDETITQWANRLTPEQKAELKAWRKTHRFHPYQLRHTAATQIRREFGLEAAQLALGHASATITDAVYAERDAGKVIEVMRRVG
;
A
#
# COMPACT_ATOMS: atom_id res chain seq x y z
N MET A 1 -22.94 20.10 10.32
CA MET A 1 -21.57 19.54 10.27
C MET A 1 -20.64 20.00 11.41
N HIS A 2 -21.07 20.83 12.38
CA HIS A 2 -20.16 21.41 13.41
C HIS A 2 -20.56 21.17 14.87
N ALA A 3 -21.68 20.49 15.13
CA ALA A 3 -22.24 20.35 16.47
C ALA A 3 -21.35 19.60 17.49
N LYS A 4 -20.34 18.85 17.02
CA LYS A 4 -19.44 18.05 17.87
C LYS A 4 -18.00 18.60 17.99
N ARG A 5 -17.73 19.82 17.52
CA ARG A 5 -16.36 20.37 17.53
C ARG A 5 -15.99 20.90 18.92
N LYS A 6 -14.90 20.41 19.51
CA LYS A 6 -14.38 20.89 20.81
C LYS A 6 -13.56 22.18 20.69
N THR A 7 -12.90 22.42 19.56
CA THR A 7 -12.08 23.62 19.33
C THR A 7 -12.93 24.79 18.81
N PRO A 8 -12.89 25.98 19.45
CA PRO A 8 -13.62 27.16 18.99
C PRO A 8 -13.27 27.54 17.54
N LEU A 9 -14.20 28.16 16.81
CA LEU A 9 -13.98 28.64 15.44
C LEU A 9 -12.89 29.71 15.35
N SER A 10 -12.64 30.45 16.43
CA SER A 10 -11.56 31.43 16.54
C SER A 10 -10.17 30.80 16.48
N CYS A 11 -10.03 29.52 16.84
CA CYS A 11 -8.75 28.84 16.99
C CYS A 11 -8.50 27.78 15.91
N GLY A 12 -7.25 27.71 15.45
CA GLY A 12 -6.78 26.73 14.47
C GLY A 12 -7.33 26.92 13.05
N ASN A 13 -7.15 25.90 12.22
CA ASN A 13 -7.62 25.92 10.84
C ASN A 13 -9.15 25.82 10.78
N ARG A 14 -9.79 26.84 10.19
CA ARG A 14 -11.24 26.86 9.96
C ARG A 14 -11.58 26.04 8.70
N PRO A 15 -12.75 25.39 8.64
CA PRO A 15 -13.25 24.79 7.41
C PRO A 15 -13.18 25.80 6.26
N GLY A 16 -12.67 25.41 5.10
CA GLY A 16 -12.45 26.31 3.95
C GLY A 16 -11.14 27.10 3.98
N LYS A 17 -10.55 27.39 5.15
CA LYS A 17 -9.34 28.25 5.27
C LYS A 17 -8.04 27.58 4.83
N ASN A 18 -8.04 26.26 4.67
CA ASN A 18 -6.90 25.50 4.16
C ASN A 18 -6.91 25.33 2.64
N LEU A 19 -7.97 25.82 1.96
CA LEU A 19 -7.95 25.90 0.51
C LEU A 19 -7.16 27.17 0.15
N ILE A 20 -6.07 26.95 -0.58
CA ILE A 20 -5.26 28.01 -1.17
C ILE A 20 -5.60 28.01 -2.65
N ASP A 21 -6.02 29.16 -3.20
CA ASP A 21 -6.48 29.25 -4.60
C ASP A 21 -5.40 28.82 -5.61
N ALA A 22 -4.14 29.13 -5.30
CA ALA A 22 -2.97 28.76 -6.08
C ALA A 22 -2.01 27.87 -5.27
N PRO A 23 -2.34 26.59 -5.05
CA PRO A 23 -1.47 25.70 -4.29
C PRO A 23 -0.21 25.41 -5.11
N LYS A 24 0.96 25.44 -4.45
CA LYS A 24 2.27 25.14 -5.08
C LYS A 24 2.34 23.74 -5.69
N ARG A 25 1.55 22.79 -5.18
CA ARG A 25 1.34 21.45 -5.75
C ARG A 25 -0.13 21.29 -6.13
N LYS A 26 -0.42 21.31 -7.43
CA LYS A 26 -1.75 21.00 -7.97
C LYS A 26 -1.88 19.48 -8.18
N PRO A 27 -3.06 18.88 -7.94
CA PRO A 27 -3.30 17.50 -8.32
C PRO A 27 -3.16 17.36 -9.84
N GLY A 28 -2.48 16.30 -10.29
CA GLY A 28 -2.42 15.97 -11.72
C GLY A 28 -3.75 15.35 -12.19
N ALA A 29 -3.96 15.31 -13.51
CA ALA A 29 -5.15 14.67 -14.09
C ALA A 29 -5.22 13.16 -13.82
N GLN A 30 -4.06 12.52 -13.63
CA GLN A 30 -3.94 11.09 -13.36
C GLN A 30 -2.81 10.80 -12.37
N TYR A 31 -2.87 9.63 -11.73
CA TYR A 31 -1.77 9.15 -10.89
C TYR A 31 -0.55 8.83 -11.74
N THR A 32 0.64 9.18 -11.25
CA THR A 32 1.89 8.69 -11.83
C THR A 32 2.19 7.30 -11.31
N VAL A 33 3.04 6.56 -12.03
CA VAL A 33 3.56 5.24 -11.60
C VAL A 33 4.11 5.30 -10.18
N ASP A 34 4.81 6.39 -9.86
CA ASP A 34 5.36 6.66 -8.53
C ASP A 34 4.30 6.91 -7.45
N SER A 35 3.16 7.50 -7.79
CA SER A 35 2.09 7.81 -6.82
C SER A 35 1.57 6.54 -6.17
N TYR A 36 1.39 5.48 -6.95
CA TYR A 36 0.97 4.16 -6.46
C TYR A 36 2.01 3.57 -5.49
N ARG A 37 3.28 3.53 -5.91
CA ARG A 37 4.40 3.02 -5.09
C ARG A 37 4.54 3.78 -3.76
N ARG A 38 4.49 5.12 -3.79
CA ARG A 38 4.60 5.96 -2.58
C ARG A 38 3.41 5.78 -1.63
N GLY A 39 2.22 5.46 -2.16
CA GLY A 39 1.05 5.12 -1.34
C GLY A 39 1.31 3.86 -0.52
N ILE A 40 1.79 2.80 -1.17
CA ILE A 40 2.14 1.53 -0.54
C ILE A 40 3.27 1.72 0.49
N ASP A 41 4.35 2.42 0.12
CA ASP A 41 5.47 2.70 1.03
C ASP A 41 5.01 3.36 2.33
N ARG A 42 4.14 4.37 2.24
CA ARG A 42 3.63 5.09 3.41
C ARG A 42 2.71 4.24 4.27
N ALA A 43 1.88 3.40 3.64
CA ALA A 43 1.03 2.47 4.36
C ALA A 43 1.88 1.45 5.12
N CYS A 44 2.92 0.90 4.48
CA CYS A 44 3.84 -0.03 5.10
C CYS A 44 4.64 0.62 6.24
N ASP A 45 5.16 1.84 6.05
CA ASP A 45 5.89 2.57 7.11
C ASP A 45 4.98 2.85 8.34
N LYS A 46 3.66 2.99 8.14
CA LYS A 46 2.70 3.17 9.23
C LYS A 46 2.33 1.85 9.91
N ALA A 47 2.16 0.77 9.14
CA ALA A 47 1.80 -0.55 9.64
C ALA A 47 2.99 -1.24 10.35
N PHE A 48 4.21 -1.02 9.83
CA PHE A 48 5.45 -1.64 10.29
C PHE A 48 6.50 -0.57 10.61
N PRO A 49 6.27 0.23 11.67
CA PRO A 49 7.24 1.24 12.07
C PRO A 49 8.57 0.56 12.42
N PRO A 50 9.72 1.12 12.01
CA PRO A 50 11.01 0.58 12.39
C PRO A 50 11.21 0.66 13.91
N PRO A 51 11.96 -0.26 14.53
CA PRO A 51 12.21 -0.25 15.97
C PRO A 51 13.09 0.94 16.38
N ALA A 52 13.08 1.30 17.67
CA ALA A 52 14.08 2.21 18.22
C ALA A 52 15.48 1.56 18.12
N PRO A 53 16.56 2.29 17.74
CA PRO A 53 16.69 3.75 17.60
C PRO A 53 16.37 4.34 16.20
N LEU A 54 15.97 3.49 15.24
CA LEU A 54 15.74 3.87 13.84
C LEU A 54 14.45 4.67 13.64
N ALA A 55 13.46 4.46 14.50
CA ALA A 55 12.20 5.18 14.50
C ALA A 55 12.38 6.70 14.62
N ARG A 56 11.49 7.43 13.95
CA ARG A 56 11.31 8.86 14.20
C ARG A 56 10.65 9.03 15.56
N ARG A 57 11.17 9.95 16.37
CA ARG A 57 10.57 10.32 17.66
C ARG A 57 9.43 11.33 17.46
N ASP A 58 8.55 11.46 18.45
CA ASP A 58 7.39 12.35 18.35
C ASP A 58 7.76 13.84 18.36
N ASP A 59 8.90 14.18 18.98
CA ASP A 59 9.46 15.52 19.09
C ASP A 59 10.30 15.95 17.86
N GLU A 60 10.49 15.06 16.88
CA GLU A 60 11.37 15.30 15.75
C GLU A 60 10.61 15.54 14.43
N THR A 61 11.05 16.54 13.69
CA THR A 61 10.71 16.69 12.27
C THR A 61 11.38 15.60 11.43
N ILE A 62 10.88 15.36 10.21
CA ILE A 62 11.47 14.39 9.27
C ILE A 62 12.94 14.71 8.99
N THR A 63 13.29 16.00 8.87
CA THR A 63 14.66 16.45 8.61
C THR A 63 15.58 16.21 9.81
N GLN A 64 15.13 16.55 11.03
CA GLN A 64 15.90 16.29 12.25
C GLN A 64 16.18 14.79 12.43
N TRP A 65 15.17 13.95 12.22
CA TRP A 65 15.32 12.50 12.24
C TRP A 65 16.34 11.98 11.22
N ALA A 66 16.26 12.45 9.98
CA ALA A 66 17.20 12.06 8.92
C ALA A 66 18.64 12.49 9.22
N ASN A 67 18.83 13.63 9.89
CA ASN A 67 20.14 14.14 10.28
C ASN A 67 20.70 13.45 11.52
N ARG A 68 19.85 13.01 12.46
CA ARG A 68 20.25 12.26 13.66
C ARG A 68 20.84 10.90 13.34
N LEU A 69 20.31 10.20 12.34
CA LEU A 69 20.73 8.83 12.00
C LEU A 69 22.16 8.80 11.44
N THR A 70 22.99 7.91 11.98
CA THR A 70 24.33 7.63 11.43
C THR A 70 24.22 6.93 10.06
N PRO A 71 25.30 6.90 9.25
CA PRO A 71 25.31 6.15 7.99
C PRO A 71 24.93 4.67 8.15
N GLU A 72 25.36 4.03 9.23
CA GLU A 72 25.08 2.63 9.55
C GLU A 72 23.59 2.45 9.87
N GLN A 73 23.03 3.33 10.70
CA GLN A 73 21.60 3.30 11.03
C GLN A 73 20.73 3.60 9.80
N LYS A 74 21.20 4.44 8.87
CA LYS A 74 20.52 4.68 7.58
C LYS A 74 20.51 3.41 6.73
N ALA A 75 21.61 2.66 6.71
CA ALA A 75 21.69 1.39 6.00
C ALA A 75 20.77 0.34 6.63
N GLU A 76 20.74 0.25 7.95
CA GLU A 76 19.84 -0.64 8.71
C GLU A 76 18.37 -0.30 8.45
N LEU A 77 18.00 0.99 8.51
CA LEU A 77 16.66 1.46 8.18
C LEU A 77 16.27 1.11 6.73
N LYS A 78 17.22 1.19 5.79
CA LYS A 78 16.99 0.79 4.40
C LYS A 78 16.75 -0.72 4.29
N ALA A 79 17.51 -1.53 5.01
CA ALA A 79 17.32 -2.98 5.07
C ALA A 79 15.96 -3.33 5.71
N TRP A 80 15.60 -2.70 6.83
CA TRP A 80 14.30 -2.85 7.48
C TRP A 80 13.15 -2.57 6.51
N ARG A 81 13.19 -1.42 5.83
CA ARG A 81 12.18 -1.03 4.84
C ARG A 81 12.10 -2.02 3.69
N LYS A 82 13.23 -2.57 3.23
CA LYS A 82 13.25 -3.57 2.16
C LYS A 82 12.50 -4.85 2.57
N THR A 83 12.64 -5.27 3.82
CA THR A 83 11.98 -6.50 4.33
C THR A 83 10.51 -6.28 4.67
N HIS A 84 10.13 -5.09 5.13
CA HIS A 84 8.79 -4.82 5.67
C HIS A 84 7.86 -4.06 4.74
N ARG A 85 8.35 -3.56 3.59
CA ARG A 85 7.50 -2.93 2.58
C ARG A 85 7.10 -3.93 1.51
N PHE A 86 5.82 -3.91 1.15
CA PHE A 86 5.35 -4.66 0.00
C PHE A 86 5.79 -4.00 -1.30
N HIS A 87 6.29 -4.81 -2.22
CA HIS A 87 6.45 -4.39 -3.60
C HIS A 87 5.07 -4.36 -4.28
N PRO A 88 4.76 -3.37 -5.13
CA PRO A 88 3.48 -3.27 -5.84
C PRO A 88 3.02 -4.57 -6.52
N TYR A 89 3.97 -5.31 -7.12
CA TYR A 89 3.68 -6.60 -7.74
C TYR A 89 3.29 -7.69 -6.74
N GLN A 90 3.81 -7.71 -5.51
CA GLN A 90 3.41 -8.69 -4.49
C GLN A 90 1.92 -8.56 -4.14
N LEU A 91 1.43 -7.33 -4.02
CA LEU A 91 0.01 -7.06 -3.77
C LEU A 91 -0.84 -7.47 -4.97
N ARG A 92 -0.40 -7.15 -6.19
CA ARG A 92 -1.06 -7.58 -7.43
C ARG A 92 -1.11 -9.10 -7.54
N HIS A 93 -0.02 -9.79 -7.18
CA HIS A 93 0.03 -11.25 -7.17
C HIS A 93 -0.96 -11.83 -6.15
N THR A 94 -0.97 -11.31 -4.93
CA THR A 94 -1.87 -11.77 -3.88
C THR A 94 -3.35 -11.61 -4.29
N ALA A 95 -3.71 -10.46 -4.86
CA ALA A 95 -5.05 -10.21 -5.35
C ALA A 95 -5.44 -11.17 -6.50
N ALA A 96 -4.52 -11.41 -7.43
CA ALA A 96 -4.73 -12.38 -8.51
C ALA A 96 -5.00 -13.79 -7.98
N THR A 97 -4.22 -14.25 -7.00
CA THR A 97 -4.41 -15.56 -6.36
C THR A 97 -5.77 -15.66 -5.66
N GLN A 98 -6.19 -14.61 -4.94
CA GLN A 98 -7.50 -14.57 -4.28
C GLN A 98 -8.64 -14.62 -5.28
N ILE A 99 -8.60 -13.80 -6.33
CA ILE A 99 -9.62 -13.78 -7.39
C ILE A 99 -9.69 -15.13 -8.10
N ARG A 100 -8.54 -15.77 -8.40
CA ARG A 100 -8.50 -17.09 -9.04
C ARG A 100 -9.14 -18.17 -8.16
N ARG A 101 -8.84 -18.17 -6.86
CA ARG A 101 -9.41 -19.12 -5.90
C ARG A 101 -10.94 -19.03 -5.89
N GLU A 102 -11.46 -17.82 -5.77
CA GLU A 102 -12.89 -17.56 -5.61
C GLU A 102 -13.66 -17.66 -6.95
N PHE A 103 -13.13 -17.08 -8.03
CA PHE A 103 -13.85 -16.87 -9.29
C PHE A 103 -13.25 -17.62 -10.50
N GLY A 104 -12.12 -18.29 -10.35
CA GLY A 104 -11.45 -19.03 -11.44
C GLY A 104 -10.50 -18.18 -12.30
N LEU A 105 -9.87 -18.84 -13.28
CA LEU A 105 -8.76 -18.28 -14.06
C LEU A 105 -9.20 -17.13 -14.98
N GLU A 106 -10.35 -17.25 -15.63
CA GLU A 106 -10.86 -16.24 -16.56
C GLU A 106 -11.15 -14.91 -15.85
N ALA A 107 -11.78 -14.97 -14.67
CA ALA A 107 -12.06 -13.80 -13.85
C ALA A 107 -10.77 -13.10 -13.40
N ALA A 108 -9.76 -13.86 -12.98
CA ALA A 108 -8.45 -13.31 -12.63
C ALA A 108 -7.76 -12.64 -13.84
N GLN A 109 -7.83 -13.26 -15.02
CA GLN A 109 -7.25 -12.69 -16.25
C GLN A 109 -7.90 -11.36 -16.64
N LEU A 110 -9.24 -11.29 -16.63
CA LEU A 110 -9.99 -10.09 -16.98
C LEU A 110 -9.74 -8.96 -15.97
N ALA A 111 -9.77 -9.27 -14.67
CA ALA A 111 -9.51 -8.29 -13.61
C ALA A 111 -8.09 -7.69 -13.67
N LEU A 112 -7.11 -8.49 -14.11
CA LEU A 112 -5.73 -8.05 -14.29
C LEU A 112 -5.49 -7.38 -15.64
N GLY A 113 -6.37 -7.58 -16.63
CA GLY A 113 -6.21 -7.06 -18.00
C GLY A 113 -5.10 -7.76 -18.79
N HIS A 114 -4.86 -9.04 -18.55
CA HIS A 114 -3.85 -9.80 -19.30
C HIS A 114 -4.39 -10.23 -20.66
N ALA A 115 -3.64 -9.95 -21.73
CA ALA A 115 -3.99 -10.34 -23.10
C ALA A 115 -3.97 -11.87 -23.32
N SER A 116 -3.29 -12.63 -22.46
CA SER A 116 -3.25 -14.10 -22.51
C SER A 116 -3.29 -14.71 -21.11
N ALA A 117 -4.02 -15.82 -20.98
CA ALA A 117 -4.13 -16.62 -19.75
C ALA A 117 -2.80 -17.26 -19.33
N THR A 118 -1.87 -17.47 -20.27
CA THR A 118 -0.60 -18.18 -20.04
C THR A 118 0.32 -17.48 -19.02
N ILE A 119 0.27 -16.14 -18.94
CA ILE A 119 1.02 -15.37 -17.93
C ILE A 119 0.42 -15.56 -16.53
N THR A 120 -0.90 -15.78 -16.45
CA THR A 120 -1.61 -16.08 -15.21
C THR A 120 -1.44 -17.55 -14.78
N ASP A 121 -1.20 -18.48 -15.70
CA ASP A 121 -0.85 -19.86 -15.32
C ASP A 121 0.62 -20.01 -14.88
N ALA A 122 1.58 -19.41 -15.59
CA ALA A 122 3.01 -19.62 -15.33
C ALA A 122 3.53 -19.03 -14.00
N VAL A 123 2.88 -17.98 -13.46
CA VAL A 123 3.32 -17.30 -12.24
C VAL A 123 2.47 -17.67 -11.00
N TYR A 124 1.33 -18.36 -11.19
CA TYR A 124 0.33 -18.57 -10.11
C TYR A 124 -0.11 -20.03 -9.93
N ALA A 125 0.67 -20.99 -10.46
CA ALA A 125 0.36 -22.42 -10.48
C ALA A 125 0.45 -23.13 -9.11
N GLU A 126 -0.15 -22.59 -8.06
CA GLU A 126 -0.59 -23.45 -6.95
C GLU A 126 -1.92 -24.09 -7.35
N ARG A 127 -1.92 -25.43 -7.42
CA ARG A 127 -3.12 -26.25 -7.66
C ARG A 127 -4.06 -26.06 -6.48
N ASP A 128 -5.25 -25.52 -6.71
CA ASP A 128 -6.25 -25.31 -5.66
C ASP A 128 -6.87 -26.66 -5.25
N ALA A 129 -6.23 -27.32 -4.29
CA ALA A 129 -6.67 -28.61 -3.77
C ALA A 129 -8.08 -28.55 -3.15
N GLY A 130 -8.51 -27.39 -2.64
CA GLY A 130 -9.85 -27.21 -2.09
C GLY A 130 -10.95 -27.33 -3.14
N LYS A 131 -10.73 -26.71 -4.31
CA LYS A 131 -11.64 -26.79 -5.45
C LYS A 131 -11.69 -28.21 -6.04
N VAL A 132 -10.56 -28.93 -6.03
CA VAL A 132 -10.50 -30.35 -6.42
C VAL A 132 -11.34 -31.21 -5.47
N ILE A 133 -11.24 -31.00 -4.15
CA ILE A 133 -12.04 -31.72 -3.16
C ILE A 133 -13.53 -31.44 -3.35
N GLU A 134 -13.92 -30.20 -3.61
CA GLU A 134 -15.32 -29.82 -3.86
C GLU A 134 -15.88 -30.50 -5.12
N VAL A 135 -15.13 -30.49 -6.22
CA VAL A 135 -15.52 -31.15 -7.46
C VAL A 135 -15.63 -32.67 -7.24
N MET A 136 -14.65 -33.28 -6.57
CA MET A 136 -14.71 -34.71 -6.25
C MET A 136 -15.90 -35.06 -5.36
N ARG A 137 -16.28 -34.21 -4.39
CA ARG A 137 -17.46 -34.41 -3.53
C ARG A 137 -18.79 -34.26 -4.28
N ARG A 138 -18.80 -33.54 -5.40
CA ARG A 138 -20.00 -33.27 -6.19
C ARG A 138 -20.24 -34.30 -7.30
N VAL A 139 -19.16 -34.96 -7.74
CA VAL A 139 -19.17 -35.94 -8.83
C VAL A 139 -19.09 -37.38 -8.34
N GLY A 140 -18.43 -37.64 -7.19
CA GLY A 140 -18.42 -38.93 -6.51
C GLY A 140 -19.54 -39.05 -5.48
#